data_AF-A0A817W0C9-F1
#
_entry.id   AF-A0A817W0C9-F1
#
_cell.length_a   1.000
_cell.length_b   1.000
_cell.length_c   1.000
_cell.angle_alpha   90.00
_cell.angle_beta   90.00
_cell.angle_gamma   90.00
#
_symmetry.space_group_name_H-M   'P 1'
#
loop_
_entity.id
_entity.type
_entity.pdbx_description
1 polymer ?
#
loop_
_entity_poly.entity_id
_entity_poly.type
_entity_poly.pdbx_seq_one_letter_code
_entity_poly.pdbx_strand_id
1 'polypeptide(L)'
;MLVIQFGTVIEPNGLDNYMIERIDLPRVQSSIPRSDIFLDSDLRLLKDMKAHSFALIKYPNDSRQCYCPSVILRHLDHESTKVRFYDCYEKALDNSQYVIPINEHQFEHYTTLRINKENSLINRVIVGLNNEEKKFMLGTIKKRVGNGHQYSIEWCDENESEQSDEHLFGAFTQGDKHRIDDYVVAIDDNDAIYKLAKVQSISNDGKHLKVQFINLNTNDDNLSTKEANVPALTTFVITNVYFKKIIDFLKK
;
A
#
# COMPACT_ATOMS: atom_id res chain seq x y z
N MET A 1 -2.84 -7.00 -2.75
CA MET A 1 -3.40 -5.65 -2.90
C MET A 1 -4.20 -5.59 -4.19
N LEU A 2 -5.54 -5.52 -4.07
CA LEU A 2 -6.39 -4.93 -5.12
C LEU A 2 -6.07 -3.44 -5.08
N VAL A 3 -5.35 -2.98 -6.09
CA VAL A 3 -5.03 -1.57 -6.26
C VAL A 3 -5.90 -1.11 -7.40
N ILE A 4 -6.87 -0.26 -7.09
CA ILE A 4 -7.58 0.45 -8.15
C ILE A 4 -6.62 1.52 -8.65
N GLN A 5 -6.28 1.41 -9.92
CA GLN A 5 -5.37 2.32 -10.60
C GLN A 5 -6.16 3.08 -11.65
N PHE A 6 -5.92 4.38 -11.73
CA PHE A 6 -6.54 5.20 -12.77
C PHE A 6 -5.77 5.02 -14.08
N GLY A 7 -6.50 4.79 -15.15
CA GLY A 7 -5.93 4.52 -16.46
C GLY A 7 -6.84 4.96 -17.58
N THR A 8 -6.27 5.09 -18.77
CA THR A 8 -7.01 5.32 -20.01
C THR A 8 -7.15 4.00 -20.75
N VAL A 9 -8.37 3.67 -21.16
CA VAL A 9 -8.62 2.54 -22.07
C VAL A 9 -8.05 2.91 -23.43
N ILE A 10 -7.07 2.15 -23.90
CA ILE A 10 -6.40 2.40 -25.20
C ILE A 10 -7.18 1.71 -26.31
N GLU A 11 -7.31 0.39 -26.20
CA GLU A 11 -7.94 -0.45 -27.21
C GLU A 11 -8.45 -1.78 -26.63
N PRO A 12 -9.41 -2.44 -27.28
CA PRO A 12 -9.80 -3.82 -26.96
C PRO A 12 -8.63 -4.79 -27.19
N ASN A 13 -8.47 -5.77 -26.31
CA ASN A 13 -7.45 -6.83 -26.41
C ASN A 13 -8.09 -8.21 -26.31
N GLY A 14 -8.63 -8.70 -27.43
CA GLY A 14 -9.40 -9.94 -27.47
C GLY A 14 -10.87 -9.72 -27.10
N LEU A 15 -11.56 -10.79 -26.70
CA LEU A 15 -13.03 -10.78 -26.55
C LEU A 15 -13.52 -9.98 -25.34
N ASP A 16 -12.81 -10.06 -24.21
CA ASP A 16 -13.28 -9.48 -22.93
C ASP A 16 -12.18 -8.72 -22.15
N ASN A 17 -11.02 -8.45 -22.76
CA ASN A 17 -9.98 -7.65 -22.12
C ASN A 17 -9.77 -6.33 -22.86
N TYR A 18 -9.22 -5.36 -22.13
CA TYR A 18 -8.83 -4.07 -22.66
C TYR A 18 -7.38 -3.77 -22.26
N MET A 19 -6.65 -3.12 -23.16
CA MET A 19 -5.36 -2.53 -22.81
C MET A 19 -5.61 -1.21 -22.08
N ILE A 20 -5.14 -1.14 -20.84
CA ILE A 20 -5.19 0.05 -20.01
C ILE A 20 -3.79 0.63 -19.88
N GLU A 21 -3.62 1.91 -20.22
CA GLU A 21 -2.44 2.69 -19.88
C GLU A 21 -2.68 3.43 -18.57
N ARG A 22 -1.78 3.24 -17.60
CA ARG A 22 -1.86 3.90 -16.31
C ARG A 22 -1.57 5.41 -16.43
N ILE A 23 -2.39 6.24 -15.81
CA ILE A 23 -2.17 7.71 -15.78
C ILE A 23 -0.89 8.06 -15.02
N ASP A 24 -0.62 7.35 -13.92
CA ASP A 24 0.55 7.58 -13.10
C ASP A 24 1.84 6.96 -13.69
N LEU A 25 1.71 6.04 -14.65
CA LEU A 25 2.83 5.44 -15.36
C LEU A 25 2.57 5.40 -16.86
N PRO A 26 2.67 6.55 -17.55
CA PRO A 26 2.54 6.60 -19.01
C PRO A 26 3.49 5.59 -19.64
N ARG A 27 3.02 4.84 -20.65
CA ARG A 27 3.70 3.74 -21.35
C ARG A 27 3.75 2.39 -20.63
N VAL A 28 3.19 2.26 -19.43
CA VAL A 28 2.96 0.95 -18.82
C VAL A 28 1.54 0.52 -19.16
N GLN A 29 1.44 -0.46 -20.05
CA GLN A 29 0.17 -1.02 -20.50
C GLN A 29 -0.08 -2.35 -19.79
N SER A 30 -1.34 -2.59 -19.41
CA SER A 30 -1.76 -3.85 -18.80
C SER A 30 -3.06 -4.31 -19.46
N SER A 31 -3.13 -5.60 -19.75
CA SER A 31 -4.36 -6.23 -20.22
C SER A 31 -5.25 -6.51 -19.01
N ILE A 32 -6.42 -5.88 -18.94
CA ILE A 32 -7.35 -5.99 -17.81
C ILE A 32 -8.71 -6.50 -18.33
N PRO A 33 -9.34 -7.49 -17.67
CA PRO A 33 -10.69 -7.92 -18.00
C PRO A 33 -11.71 -6.79 -17.88
N ARG A 34 -12.70 -6.74 -18.77
CA ARG A 34 -13.79 -5.75 -18.72
C ARG A 34 -14.49 -5.72 -17.38
N SER A 35 -14.65 -6.87 -16.73
CA SER A 35 -15.29 -7.02 -15.43
C SER A 35 -14.57 -6.30 -14.29
N ASP A 36 -13.28 -5.99 -14.46
CA ASP A 36 -12.43 -5.32 -13.47
C ASP A 36 -12.14 -3.86 -13.82
N ILE A 37 -12.82 -3.33 -14.85
CA ILE A 37 -12.72 -1.93 -15.28
C ILE A 37 -13.98 -1.19 -14.82
N PHE A 38 -13.77 -0.19 -13.98
CA PHE A 38 -14.80 0.73 -13.50
C PHE A 38 -14.60 2.08 -14.15
N LEU A 39 -15.66 2.63 -14.71
CA LEU A 39 -15.69 3.95 -15.32
C LEU A 39 -16.05 5.01 -14.28
N ASP A 40 -15.71 6.27 -14.54
CA ASP A 40 -16.12 7.38 -13.67
C ASP A 40 -17.64 7.47 -13.53
N SER A 41 -18.38 7.05 -14.57
CA SER A 41 -19.84 6.93 -14.55
C SER A 41 -20.37 5.86 -13.60
N ASP A 42 -19.53 4.95 -13.14
CA ASP A 42 -19.90 3.88 -12.20
C ASP A 42 -19.75 4.35 -10.74
N LEU A 43 -19.03 5.46 -10.50
CA LEU A 43 -18.85 6.02 -9.17
C LEU A 43 -20.17 6.52 -8.59
N ARG A 44 -20.38 6.24 -7.30
CA ARG A 44 -21.54 6.72 -6.53
C ARG A 44 -21.06 7.36 -5.24
N LEU A 45 -21.84 8.29 -4.69
CA LEU A 45 -21.60 8.78 -3.34
C LEU A 45 -22.03 7.70 -2.34
N LEU A 46 -21.29 7.57 -1.24
CA LEU A 46 -21.58 6.57 -0.21
C LEU A 46 -23.00 6.71 0.36
N LYS A 47 -23.52 7.93 0.50
CA LYS A 47 -24.91 8.19 0.95
C LYS A 47 -25.99 7.64 0.01
N ASP A 48 -25.67 7.45 -1.27
CA ASP A 48 -26.63 6.98 -2.28
C ASP A 48 -26.67 5.44 -2.34
N MET A 49 -25.77 4.76 -1.63
CA MET A 49 -25.74 3.31 -1.53
C MET A 49 -26.84 2.79 -0.61
N LYS A 50 -27.39 1.62 -0.93
CA LYS A 50 -28.39 0.97 -0.06
C LYS A 50 -27.71 0.23 1.09
N ALA A 51 -28.36 0.17 2.26
CA ALA A 51 -27.95 -0.76 3.31
C ALA A 51 -27.90 -2.20 2.78
N HIS A 52 -26.94 -2.97 3.26
CA HIS A 52 -26.59 -4.32 2.83
C HIS A 52 -26.13 -4.48 1.37
N SER A 53 -25.87 -3.38 0.65
CA SER A 53 -25.21 -3.43 -0.65
C SER A 53 -23.69 -3.57 -0.53
N PHE A 54 -23.06 -4.00 -1.62
CA PHE A 54 -21.63 -4.20 -1.71
C PHE A 54 -20.96 -3.07 -2.50
N ALA A 55 -19.75 -2.70 -2.08
CA ALA A 55 -18.95 -1.70 -2.78
C ALA A 55 -17.46 -1.96 -2.61
N LEU A 56 -16.65 -1.45 -3.55
CA LEU A 56 -15.23 -1.20 -3.30
C LEU A 56 -15.11 0.19 -2.68
N ILE A 57 -14.55 0.24 -1.47
CA ILE A 57 -14.43 1.45 -0.66
C ILE A 57 -12.97 1.66 -0.32
N LYS A 58 -12.49 2.91 -0.38
CA LYS A 58 -11.14 3.26 0.07
C LYS A 58 -10.95 2.80 1.51
N TYR A 59 -9.98 1.92 1.73
CA TYR A 59 -9.65 1.41 3.05
C TYR A 59 -9.11 2.56 3.90
N PRO A 60 -9.53 2.69 5.17
CA PRO A 60 -9.24 3.86 5.99
C PRO A 60 -7.87 3.75 6.65
N ASN A 61 -6.85 3.54 5.81
CA ASN A 61 -5.45 3.55 6.18
C ASN A 61 -4.73 4.68 5.43
N ASP A 62 -4.13 5.60 6.18
CA ASP A 62 -3.44 6.77 5.64
C ASP A 62 -2.15 6.41 4.89
N SER A 63 -1.53 5.26 5.20
CA SER A 63 -0.27 4.82 4.59
C SER A 63 -0.49 4.14 3.24
N ARG A 64 -1.69 3.60 2.99
CA ARG A 64 -2.02 2.86 1.77
C ARG A 64 -3.34 3.31 1.17
N GLN A 65 -3.26 3.98 0.01
CA GLN A 65 -4.43 4.24 -0.82
C GLN A 65 -4.83 2.95 -1.54
N CYS A 66 -5.70 2.16 -0.94
CA CYS A 66 -6.26 0.97 -1.57
C CYS A 66 -7.77 0.94 -1.40
N TYR A 67 -8.46 0.27 -2.33
CA TYR A 67 -9.89 0.00 -2.22
C TYR A 67 -10.08 -1.45 -1.83
N CYS A 68 -11.00 -1.69 -0.91
CA CYS A 68 -11.29 -3.00 -0.39
C CYS A 68 -12.78 -3.34 -0.59
N PRO A 69 -13.11 -4.62 -0.80
CA PRO A 69 -14.50 -5.08 -0.78
C PRO A 69 -15.11 -4.80 0.58
N SER A 70 -16.31 -4.24 0.55
CA SER A 70 -17.03 -3.81 1.75
C SER A 70 -18.54 -3.99 1.59
N VAL A 71 -19.20 -4.13 2.74
CA VAL A 71 -20.66 -4.15 2.88
C VAL A 71 -21.09 -2.87 3.59
N ILE A 72 -22.09 -2.20 3.03
CA ILE A 72 -22.77 -1.08 3.70
C ILE A 72 -23.65 -1.66 4.80
N LEU A 73 -23.39 -1.35 6.07
CA LEU A 73 -24.21 -1.88 7.16
C LEU A 73 -25.48 -1.05 7.34
N ARG A 74 -25.31 0.27 7.52
CA ARG A 74 -26.39 1.23 7.70
C ARG A 74 -25.88 2.67 7.59
N HIS A 75 -26.76 3.58 7.21
CA HIS A 75 -26.53 5.02 7.39
C HIS A 75 -26.75 5.37 8.86
N LEU A 76 -25.84 6.15 9.45
CA LEU A 76 -25.96 6.58 10.84
C LEU A 76 -26.71 7.90 10.91
N ASP A 77 -26.33 8.85 10.05
CA ASP A 77 -26.90 10.18 9.94
C ASP A 77 -26.66 10.73 8.52
N HIS A 78 -26.89 12.03 8.33
CA HIS A 78 -26.67 12.71 7.05
C HIS A 78 -25.18 12.83 6.66
N GLU A 79 -24.26 12.66 7.61
CA GLU A 79 -22.83 12.87 7.43
C GLU A 79 -22.04 11.56 7.31
N SER A 80 -22.54 10.47 7.89
CA SER A 80 -21.79 9.23 8.02
C SER A 80 -22.58 7.94 7.75
N THR A 81 -21.86 6.98 7.17
CA THR A 81 -22.36 5.62 6.90
C THR A 81 -21.43 4.59 7.54
N LYS A 82 -22.01 3.63 8.26
CA LYS A 82 -21.27 2.51 8.85
C LYS A 82 -21.06 1.42 7.81
N VAL A 83 -19.80 1.05 7.60
CA VAL A 83 -19.40 0.00 6.65
C VAL A 83 -18.61 -1.10 7.37
N ARG A 84 -18.63 -2.30 6.79
CA ARG A 84 -17.76 -3.42 7.18
C ARG A 84 -16.91 -3.82 5.99
N PHE A 85 -15.61 -3.91 6.19
CA PHE A 85 -14.66 -4.40 5.18
C PHE A 85 -14.59 -5.94 5.19
N TYR A 86 -14.01 -6.53 4.13
CA TYR A 86 -13.86 -7.98 3.97
C TYR A 86 -13.16 -8.69 5.15
N ASP A 87 -12.34 -7.96 5.90
CA ASP A 87 -11.61 -8.45 7.07
C ASP A 87 -12.39 -8.29 8.38
N CYS A 88 -13.69 -7.97 8.30
CA CYS A 88 -14.58 -7.69 9.41
C CYS A 88 -14.27 -6.37 10.16
N TYR A 89 -13.34 -5.54 9.69
CA TYR A 89 -13.14 -4.22 10.26
C TYR A 89 -14.37 -3.34 9.98
N GLU A 90 -14.89 -2.68 11.01
CA GLU A 90 -16.03 -1.78 10.89
C GLU A 90 -15.61 -0.34 11.12
N LYS A 91 -16.07 0.57 10.26
CA LYS A 91 -15.80 2.01 10.42
C LYS A 91 -16.99 2.85 9.95
N ALA A 92 -17.19 3.99 10.61
CA ALA A 92 -18.05 5.06 10.09
C ALA A 92 -17.24 5.92 9.11
N LEU A 93 -17.74 6.06 7.88
CA LEU A 93 -17.10 6.83 6.82
C LEU A 93 -17.98 8.00 6.41
N ASP A 94 -17.34 9.04 5.89
CA ASP A 94 -17.98 10.24 5.39
C ASP A 94 -18.83 9.93 4.14
N ASN A 95 -20.08 10.41 4.16
CA ASN A 95 -21.07 10.23 3.10
C ASN A 95 -20.70 10.90 1.77
N SER A 96 -19.77 11.87 1.77
CA SER A 96 -19.23 12.54 0.58
C SER A 96 -18.21 11.69 -0.18
N GLN A 97 -17.77 10.55 0.37
CA GLN A 97 -16.80 9.68 -0.29
C GLN A 97 -17.41 8.98 -1.51
N TYR A 98 -16.68 8.99 -2.64
CA TYR A 98 -17.01 8.17 -3.80
C TYR A 98 -16.65 6.70 -3.57
N VAL A 99 -17.56 5.82 -3.99
CA VAL A 99 -17.42 4.37 -3.93
C VAL A 99 -17.79 3.75 -5.28
N ILE A 100 -17.34 2.51 -5.48
CA ILE A 100 -17.66 1.74 -6.67
C ILE A 100 -18.64 0.65 -6.27
N PRO A 101 -19.91 0.71 -6.70
CA PRO A 101 -20.87 -0.36 -6.45
C PRO A 101 -20.42 -1.65 -7.12
N ILE A 102 -20.54 -2.77 -6.40
CA ILE A 102 -20.27 -4.11 -6.94
C ILE A 102 -21.42 -5.04 -6.59
N ASN A 103 -21.55 -6.15 -7.31
CA ASN A 103 -22.51 -7.20 -6.96
C ASN A 103 -21.90 -8.20 -5.96
N GLU A 104 -22.74 -9.11 -5.46
CA GLU A 104 -22.36 -10.14 -4.48
C GLU A 104 -21.23 -11.05 -5.00
N HIS A 105 -21.32 -11.51 -6.25
CA HIS A 105 -20.30 -12.37 -6.86
C HIS A 105 -18.94 -11.66 -6.96
N GLN A 106 -18.92 -10.38 -7.34
CA GLN A 106 -17.71 -9.56 -7.36
C GLN A 106 -17.15 -9.37 -5.94
N PHE A 107 -18.01 -9.15 -4.94
CA PHE A 107 -17.60 -9.04 -3.55
C PHE A 107 -16.90 -10.31 -3.06
N GLU A 108 -17.47 -11.49 -3.31
CA GLU A 108 -16.88 -12.78 -2.96
C GLU A 108 -15.55 -13.02 -3.69
N HIS A 109 -15.53 -12.73 -4.99
CA HIS A 109 -14.34 -12.89 -5.82
C HIS A 109 -13.17 -12.01 -5.32
N TYR A 110 -13.41 -10.72 -5.14
CA TYR A 110 -12.37 -9.79 -4.69
C TYR A 110 -11.94 -10.06 -3.24
N THR A 111 -12.87 -10.47 -2.37
CA THR A 111 -12.55 -10.91 -1.01
C THR A 111 -11.62 -12.13 -1.03
N THR A 112 -11.94 -13.13 -1.85
CA THR A 112 -11.13 -14.34 -2.00
C THR A 112 -9.74 -14.02 -2.54
N LEU A 113 -9.65 -13.19 -3.59
CA LEU A 113 -8.37 -12.74 -4.13
C LEU A 113 -7.53 -12.02 -3.07
N ARG A 114 -8.17 -11.19 -2.25
CA ARG A 114 -7.50 -10.43 -1.20
C ARG A 114 -6.94 -11.36 -0.11
N ILE A 115 -7.77 -12.26 0.42
CA ILE A 115 -7.38 -13.23 1.44
C ILE A 115 -6.28 -14.16 0.92
N ASN A 116 -6.41 -14.68 -0.30
CA ASN A 116 -5.39 -15.54 -0.91
C ASN A 116 -4.04 -14.83 -1.04
N LYS A 117 -4.06 -13.55 -1.44
CA LYS A 117 -2.84 -12.75 -1.53
C LYS A 117 -2.22 -12.54 -0.14
N GLU A 118 -3.02 -12.23 0.88
CA GLU A 118 -2.54 -12.10 2.27
C GLU A 118 -1.92 -13.40 2.79
N ASN A 119 -2.57 -14.54 2.53
CA ASN A 119 -2.06 -15.85 2.92
C ASN A 119 -0.78 -16.22 2.17
N SER A 120 -0.63 -15.82 0.90
CA SER A 120 0.58 -16.09 0.10
C SER A 120 1.84 -15.39 0.62
N LEU A 121 1.67 -14.46 1.57
CA LEU A 121 2.75 -13.69 2.19
C LEU A 121 3.34 -14.41 3.40
N ILE A 122 2.65 -15.42 3.92
CA ILE A 122 3.19 -16.28 4.98
C ILE A 122 4.48 -16.94 4.46
N ASN A 123 5.50 -16.98 5.30
CA ASN A 123 6.87 -17.41 5.03
C ASN A 123 7.63 -16.55 4.00
N ARG A 124 7.17 -15.33 3.70
CA ARG A 124 7.94 -14.38 2.89
C ARG A 124 8.86 -13.53 3.77
N VAL A 125 10.05 -13.28 3.23
CA VAL A 125 10.99 -12.31 3.79
C VAL A 125 10.50 -10.90 3.46
N ILE A 126 10.54 -10.04 4.47
CA ILE A 126 10.15 -8.63 4.40
C ILE A 126 11.23 -7.76 5.03
N VAL A 127 11.15 -6.46 4.73
CA VAL A 127 11.78 -5.42 5.55
C VAL A 127 10.66 -4.80 6.36
N GLY A 128 10.79 -4.72 7.68
CA GLY A 128 9.77 -4.17 8.55
C GLY A 128 10.34 -3.18 9.55
N LEU A 129 9.56 -2.19 9.98
CA LEU A 129 9.93 -1.41 11.16
C LEU A 129 9.75 -2.29 12.40
N ASN A 130 10.80 -2.60 13.15
CA ASN A 130 10.67 -3.20 14.48
C ASN A 130 10.39 -2.07 15.48
N ASN A 131 9.24 -2.13 16.17
CA ASN A 131 8.80 -1.08 17.09
C ASN A 131 9.64 -1.03 18.38
N GLU A 132 10.20 -2.15 18.82
CA GLU A 132 11.01 -2.25 20.03
C GLU A 132 12.41 -1.69 19.80
N GLU A 133 13.04 -2.09 18.70
CA GLU A 133 14.37 -1.60 18.31
C GLU A 133 14.35 -0.21 17.65
N LYS A 134 13.17 0.25 17.21
CA LYS A 134 12.98 1.47 16.40
C LYS A 134 13.85 1.52 15.15
N LYS A 135 13.98 0.39 14.46
CA LYS A 135 14.81 0.24 13.25
C LYS A 135 14.11 -0.59 12.19
N PHE A 136 14.46 -0.36 10.92
CA PHE A 136 14.02 -1.24 9.85
C PHE A 136 14.93 -2.48 9.80
N MET A 137 14.32 -3.66 9.92
CA MET A 137 15.01 -4.94 10.02
C MET A 137 14.42 -5.93 9.02
N LEU A 138 15.21 -6.92 8.64
CA LEU A 138 14.70 -8.08 7.92
C LEU A 138 13.91 -8.97 8.87
N GLY A 139 12.84 -9.56 8.35
CA GLY A 139 12.05 -10.54 9.08
C GLY A 139 11.29 -11.46 8.15
N THR A 140 10.73 -12.52 8.71
CA THR A 140 9.90 -13.51 8.03
C THR A 140 8.50 -13.49 8.62
N ILE A 141 7.48 -13.41 7.76
CA ILE A 141 6.10 -13.50 8.22
C ILE A 141 5.79 -14.93 8.61
N LYS A 142 5.41 -15.16 9.87
CA LYS A 142 5.06 -16.50 10.37
C LYS A 142 3.59 -16.80 10.25
N LYS A 143 2.75 -15.83 10.59
CA LYS A 143 1.29 -15.98 10.53
C LYS A 143 0.62 -14.62 10.48
N ARG A 144 -0.62 -14.63 10.00
CA ARG A 144 -1.57 -13.53 10.19
C ARG A 144 -2.07 -13.55 11.63
N VAL A 145 -2.24 -12.36 12.21
CA VAL A 145 -2.82 -12.17 13.54
C VAL A 145 -4.17 -11.47 13.39
N GLY A 146 -5.20 -12.03 14.04
CA GLY A 146 -6.53 -11.44 14.10
C GLY A 146 -7.18 -11.14 12.74
N ASN A 147 -8.03 -10.11 12.76
CA ASN A 147 -8.89 -9.69 11.66
C ASN A 147 -8.19 -8.64 10.80
N GLY A 148 -7.24 -9.09 9.98
CA GLY A 148 -6.67 -8.32 8.87
C GLY A 148 -5.62 -7.28 9.24
N HIS A 149 -4.61 -7.17 8.38
CA HIS A 149 -3.53 -6.18 8.44
C HIS A 149 -2.50 -6.30 9.57
N GLN A 150 -2.53 -7.33 10.42
CA GLN A 150 -1.47 -7.61 11.38
C GLN A 150 -0.84 -8.98 11.13
N TYR A 151 0.48 -9.05 11.30
CA TYR A 151 1.28 -10.24 11.08
C TYR A 151 2.24 -10.43 12.24
N SER A 152 2.46 -11.68 12.64
CA SER A 152 3.56 -12.05 13.52
C SER A 152 4.81 -12.24 12.64
N ILE A 153 5.86 -11.51 13.01
CA ILE A 153 7.13 -11.45 12.30
C ILE A 153 8.19 -12.09 13.19
N GLU A 154 8.93 -13.04 12.65
CA GLU A 154 10.20 -13.48 13.21
C GLU A 154 11.29 -12.61 12.58
N TRP A 155 11.95 -11.80 13.40
CA TRP A 155 13.01 -10.89 12.97
C TRP A 155 14.33 -11.63 12.80
N CYS A 156 15.30 -10.97 12.15
CA CYS A 156 16.62 -11.57 11.91
C CYS A 156 17.44 -11.87 13.17
N ASP A 157 17.04 -11.34 14.33
CA ASP A 157 17.61 -11.60 15.66
C ASP A 157 16.88 -12.72 16.41
N GLU A 158 16.01 -13.47 15.73
CA GLU A 158 15.18 -14.57 16.26
C GLU A 158 14.07 -14.15 17.23
N ASN A 159 13.91 -12.85 17.48
CA ASN A 159 12.77 -12.35 18.26
C ASN A 159 11.50 -12.33 17.40
N GLU A 160 10.35 -12.50 18.06
CA GLU A 160 9.04 -12.37 17.40
C GLU A 160 8.29 -11.14 17.91
N SER A 161 7.69 -10.38 17.00
CA SER A 161 6.71 -9.36 17.38
C SER A 161 5.59 -9.21 16.36
N GLU A 162 4.49 -8.60 16.78
CA GLU A 162 3.37 -8.29 15.91
C GLU A 162 3.61 -6.97 15.19
N GLN A 163 3.33 -6.96 13.89
CA GLN A 163 3.48 -5.76 13.10
C GLN A 163 2.33 -5.58 12.11
N SER A 164 1.90 -4.32 11.99
CA SER A 164 0.92 -3.90 10.99
C SER A 164 1.54 -3.94 9.59
N ASP A 165 0.74 -4.34 8.61
CA ASP A 165 1.16 -4.54 7.23
C ASP A 165 1.70 -3.26 6.57
N GLU A 166 1.29 -2.09 7.05
CA GLU A 166 1.77 -0.78 6.62
C GLU A 166 3.25 -0.54 6.90
N HIS A 167 3.80 -1.22 7.90
CA HIS A 167 5.21 -1.15 8.25
C HIS A 167 6.05 -2.22 7.55
N LEU A 168 5.44 -3.06 6.70
CA LEU A 168 6.10 -4.15 6.00
C LEU A 168 6.32 -3.81 4.52
N PHE A 169 7.56 -3.92 4.07
CA PHE A 169 8.05 -3.67 2.72
C PHE A 169 8.62 -4.97 2.10
N GLY A 170 8.64 -5.06 0.78
CA GLY A 170 9.03 -6.28 0.05
C GLY A 170 7.88 -6.81 -0.80
N ALA A 171 7.44 -8.05 -0.57
CA ALA A 171 6.33 -8.66 -1.32
C ALA A 171 5.00 -7.88 -1.24
N PHE A 172 4.88 -6.94 -0.28
CA PHE A 172 3.72 -6.09 -0.04
C PHE A 172 3.75 -4.79 -0.82
N THR A 173 4.93 -4.23 -1.03
CA THR A 173 5.11 -2.99 -1.77
C THR A 173 4.94 -3.30 -3.24
N GLN A 174 3.98 -2.64 -3.87
CA GLN A 174 3.91 -2.65 -5.33
C GLN A 174 5.27 -2.14 -5.85
N GLY A 175 5.77 -2.74 -6.93
CA GLY A 175 6.98 -2.28 -7.59
C GLY A 175 6.74 -0.92 -8.22
N ASP A 176 6.67 0.12 -7.39
CA ASP A 176 6.48 1.48 -7.82
C ASP A 176 7.76 1.93 -8.52
N LYS A 177 7.61 2.55 -9.69
CA LYS A 177 8.75 3.19 -10.33
C LYS A 177 9.17 4.36 -9.46
N HIS A 178 10.40 4.30 -8.98
CA HIS A 178 11.04 5.40 -8.26
C HIS A 178 11.00 6.69 -9.09
N ARG A 179 10.81 7.81 -8.41
CA ARG A 179 10.90 9.16 -8.96
C ARG A 179 11.90 9.96 -8.14
N ILE A 180 12.46 10.99 -8.77
CA ILE A 180 13.24 11.99 -8.04
C ILE A 180 12.32 12.62 -6.98
N ASP A 181 12.88 12.89 -5.81
CA ASP A 181 12.21 13.39 -4.61
C ASP A 181 11.32 12.40 -3.84
N ASP A 182 11.18 11.16 -4.29
CA ASP A 182 10.48 10.14 -3.51
C ASP A 182 11.20 9.85 -2.18
N TYR A 183 10.40 9.65 -1.12
CA TYR A 183 10.89 9.09 0.13
C TYR A 183 10.90 7.57 0.03
N VAL A 184 11.98 6.96 0.52
CA VAL A 184 12.20 5.51 0.41
C VAL A 184 12.77 4.93 1.70
N VAL A 185 12.60 3.62 1.86
CA VAL A 185 13.40 2.78 2.77
C VAL A 185 14.46 2.08 1.91
N ALA A 186 15.74 2.31 2.20
CA ALA A 186 16.86 1.76 1.43
C ALA A 186 17.94 1.18 2.35
N ILE A 187 18.71 0.21 1.86
CA ILE A 187 19.83 -0.37 2.59
C ILE A 187 21.06 0.55 2.51
N ASP A 188 21.66 0.87 3.66
CA ASP A 188 22.96 1.52 3.74
C ASP A 188 24.04 0.43 3.80
N ASP A 189 24.70 0.16 2.66
CA ASP A 189 25.70 -0.90 2.52
C ASP A 189 26.85 -0.83 3.53
N ASN A 190 27.13 0.36 4.07
CA ASN A 190 28.21 0.53 5.07
C ASN A 190 27.83 -0.09 6.42
N ASP A 191 26.55 -0.03 6.78
CA ASP A 191 26.05 -0.49 8.07
C ASP A 191 25.19 -1.75 7.95
N ALA A 192 24.87 -2.18 6.71
CA ALA A 192 23.95 -3.27 6.38
C ALA A 192 22.56 -3.11 7.04
N ILE A 193 22.10 -1.87 7.23
CA ILE A 193 20.84 -1.54 7.89
C ILE A 193 19.94 -0.75 6.92
N TYR A 194 18.64 -1.01 6.98
CA TYR A 194 17.64 -0.24 6.26
C TYR A 194 17.36 1.11 6.96
N LYS A 195 17.38 2.19 6.19
CA LYS A 195 17.17 3.56 6.67
C LYS A 195 16.24 4.32 5.74
N LEU A 196 15.64 5.38 6.29
CA LEU A 196 14.89 6.35 5.50
C LEU A 196 15.84 7.16 4.62
N ALA A 197 15.46 7.35 3.37
CA ALA A 197 16.23 8.14 2.42
C ALA A 197 15.30 8.89 1.47
N LYS A 198 15.88 9.82 0.71
CA LYS A 198 15.21 10.54 -0.37
C LYS A 198 15.95 10.32 -1.68
N VAL A 199 15.21 10.02 -2.76
CA VAL A 199 15.78 9.81 -4.09
C VAL A 199 16.26 11.15 -4.67
N GLN A 200 17.54 11.22 -5.03
CA GLN A 200 18.18 12.39 -5.64
C GLN A 200 18.27 12.27 -7.15
N SER A 201 18.62 11.08 -7.64
CA SER A 201 18.66 10.79 -9.06
C SER A 201 18.48 9.30 -9.35
N ILE A 202 18.14 8.99 -10.59
CA ILE A 202 17.90 7.64 -11.08
C ILE A 202 18.86 7.40 -12.24
N SER A 203 19.53 6.24 -12.24
CA SER A 203 20.41 5.86 -13.34
C SER A 203 19.64 5.72 -14.66
N ASN A 204 20.33 5.89 -15.79
CA ASN A 204 19.71 5.77 -17.12
C ASN A 204 19.07 4.40 -17.38
N ASP A 205 19.59 3.35 -16.75
CA ASP A 205 19.03 1.99 -16.83
C ASP A 205 17.88 1.73 -15.82
N GLY A 206 17.60 2.68 -14.93
CA GLY A 206 16.58 2.58 -13.89
C GLY A 206 16.88 1.54 -12.79
N LYS A 207 18.05 0.91 -12.79
CA LYS A 207 18.39 -0.17 -11.85
C LYS A 207 19.04 0.34 -10.56
N HIS A 208 19.55 1.56 -10.56
CA HIS A 208 20.25 2.16 -9.44
C HIS A 208 19.69 3.54 -9.14
N LEU A 209 19.64 3.87 -7.86
CA LEU A 209 19.17 5.15 -7.35
C LEU A 209 20.31 5.80 -6.60
N LYS A 210 20.52 7.08 -6.83
CA LYS A 210 21.29 7.90 -5.90
C LYS A 210 20.32 8.38 -4.83
N VAL A 211 20.54 7.98 -3.58
CA VAL A 211 19.68 8.34 -2.45
C VAL A 211 20.48 9.14 -1.42
N GLN A 212 19.78 9.99 -0.68
CA GLN A 212 20.30 10.73 0.45
C GLN A 212 19.66 10.21 1.73
N PHE A 213 20.44 9.60 2.61
CA PHE A 213 19.92 9.06 3.88
C PHE A 213 19.52 10.19 4.83
N ILE A 214 18.48 9.95 5.61
CA ILE A 214 17.94 10.93 6.55
C ILE A 214 18.56 10.67 7.92
N ASN A 215 19.16 11.71 8.52
CA ASN A 215 19.71 11.61 9.86
C ASN A 215 18.61 11.96 10.87
N LEU A 216 18.39 11.07 11.83
CA LEU A 216 17.38 11.27 12.88
C LEU A 216 17.95 11.95 14.13
N ASN A 217 19.28 12.16 14.18
CA ASN A 217 19.98 12.72 15.35
C ASN A 217 20.01 14.26 15.41
N THR A 218 19.44 14.97 14.44
CA THR A 218 19.35 16.43 14.45
C THR A 218 17.90 16.86 14.67
N ASN A 219 17.68 17.81 15.59
CA ASN A 219 16.40 18.51 15.73
C ASN A 219 16.01 19.30 14.47
N ASP A 220 16.94 19.42 13.52
CA ASP A 220 16.69 19.84 12.17
C ASP A 220 16.26 18.64 11.31
N ASP A 221 15.16 18.80 10.58
CA ASP A 221 14.73 17.92 9.47
C ASP A 221 15.73 17.93 8.27
N ASN A 222 16.97 18.34 8.51
CA ASN A 222 18.03 18.36 7.53
C ASN A 222 18.45 16.92 7.23
N LEU A 223 18.15 16.48 6.00
CA LEU A 223 18.65 15.21 5.45
C LEU A 223 20.17 15.12 5.68
N SER A 224 20.65 13.93 6.06
CA SER A 224 22.10 13.72 6.19
C SER A 224 22.76 14.01 4.84
N THR A 225 24.00 14.49 4.83
CA THR A 225 24.79 14.64 3.60
C THR A 225 25.30 13.31 3.04
N LYS A 226 24.97 12.16 3.66
CA LYS A 226 25.42 10.85 3.21
C LYS A 226 24.57 10.41 2.02
N GLU A 227 25.12 10.61 0.84
CA GLU A 227 24.61 10.07 -0.40
C GLU A 227 25.14 8.66 -0.63
N ALA A 228 24.31 7.78 -1.19
CA ALA A 228 24.69 6.44 -1.58
C ALA A 228 24.05 6.05 -2.91
N ASN A 229 24.70 5.16 -3.65
CA ASN A 229 24.08 4.50 -4.80
C ASN A 229 23.53 3.16 -4.32
N VAL A 230 22.21 2.97 -4.45
CA VAL A 230 21.52 1.77 -3.98
C VAL A 230 20.78 1.09 -5.13
N PRO A 231 20.64 -0.25 -5.11
CA PRO A 231 19.81 -0.95 -6.09
C PRO A 231 18.33 -0.56 -5.95
N ALA A 232 17.68 -0.26 -7.07
CA ALA A 232 16.26 0.08 -7.10
C ALA A 232 15.36 -1.08 -6.62
N LEU A 233 15.81 -2.33 -6.81
CA LEU A 233 15.08 -3.54 -6.44
C LEU A 233 14.98 -3.76 -4.92
N THR A 234 15.94 -3.22 -4.16
CA THR A 234 16.01 -3.34 -2.69
C THR A 234 15.59 -2.06 -1.98
N THR A 235 14.96 -1.14 -2.73
CA THR A 235 14.52 0.18 -2.25
C THR A 235 13.00 0.26 -2.33
N PHE A 236 12.36 0.73 -1.26
CA PHE A 236 10.90 0.70 -1.12
C PHE A 236 10.34 2.11 -0.99
N VAL A 237 9.52 2.54 -1.94
CA VAL A 237 8.86 3.86 -1.91
C VAL A 237 7.86 3.92 -0.76
N ILE A 238 7.84 5.05 -0.06
CA ILE A 238 6.90 5.35 1.00
C ILE A 238 6.20 6.69 0.76
N THR A 239 4.96 6.80 1.22
CA THR A 239 4.21 8.06 1.08
C THR A 239 4.78 9.13 2.01
N ASN A 240 4.64 10.41 1.64
CA ASN A 240 5.02 11.55 2.49
C ASN A 240 4.29 11.52 3.84
N VAL A 241 3.02 11.10 3.86
CA VAL A 241 2.23 10.96 5.09
C VAL A 241 2.84 9.90 6.02
N TYR A 242 3.18 8.73 5.47
CA TYR A 242 3.84 7.68 6.25
C TYR A 242 5.23 8.13 6.72
N PHE A 243 6.01 8.75 5.84
CA PHE A 243 7.33 9.29 6.16
C PHE A 243 7.29 10.21 7.39
N LYS A 244 6.40 11.22 7.39
CA LYS A 244 6.24 12.13 8.54
C LYS A 244 5.88 11.40 9.83
N LYS A 245 4.92 10.48 9.77
CA LYS A 245 4.52 9.67 10.94
C LYS A 245 5.69 8.86 11.52
N ILE A 246 6.51 8.26 10.66
CA ILE A 246 7.67 7.48 11.11
C ILE A 246 8.76 8.38 11.68
N ILE A 247 9.05 9.53 11.07
CA ILE A 247 10.00 10.48 11.65
C ILE A 247 9.58 10.88 13.08
N ASP A 248 8.31 11.21 13.27
CA ASP A 248 7.77 11.57 14.59
C ASP A 248 7.83 10.40 15.58
N PHE A 249 7.66 9.16 15.10
CA PHE A 249 7.79 7.96 15.92
C PHE A 249 9.24 7.68 16.34
N LEU A 250 10.19 7.83 15.41
CA LEU A 250 11.61 7.53 15.64
C LEU A 250 12.32 8.60 16.47
N LYS A 251 11.83 9.84 16.47
CA LYS A 251 12.37 10.95 17.30
C LYS A 251 11.92 10.90 18.77
N LYS A 252 10.83 10.21 19.08
CA LYS A 252 10.36 9.95 20.46
C LYS A 252 11.10 8.78 21.06
#